data_AF-A0A6J2MXD3-F1
#
_entry.id   AF-A0A6J2MXD3-F1
#
_cell.length_a   1.000
_cell.length_b   1.000
_cell.length_c   1.000
_cell.angle_alpha   90.00
_cell.angle_beta   90.00
_cell.angle_gamma   90.00
#
_symmetry.space_group_name_H-M   'P 1'
#
loop_
_entity.id
_entity.type
_entity.pdbx_description
1 polymer ?
#
loop_
_entity_poly.entity_id
_entity_poly.type
_entity_poly.pdbx_seq_one_letter_code
_entity_poly.pdbx_strand_id
1 'polypeptide(L)'
;MGVTVDVHQVYKYPFEQVVASFLRKYPNPMDKNVISVRTVEERRDVSTGVVYRKRIAICRNVVPEILRKVSILKVPDIQLEEESWLNPQERNMAIQSHCLTWTQYASMKEESVFRESVENPNWTEFIQRGRISITGAGFLNCILETFAGTFLRQGAQKVATSLCPCQQWRVP
;
A
#
# COMPACT_ATOMS: atom_id res chain seq x y z
N MET A 1 -1.60 5.81 -21.05
CA MET A 1 -2.77 6.14 -20.22
C MET A 1 -2.50 5.52 -18.85
N GLY A 2 -3.25 5.79 -17.79
CA GLY A 2 -2.94 5.22 -16.47
C GLY A 2 -4.20 4.87 -15.72
N VAL A 3 -4.15 3.82 -14.91
CA VAL A 3 -5.28 3.39 -14.09
C VAL A 3 -5.14 4.02 -12.71
N THR A 4 -6.17 4.76 -12.31
CA THR A 4 -6.27 5.36 -10.98
C THR A 4 -7.30 4.60 -10.15
N VAL A 5 -7.00 4.40 -8.87
CA VAL A 5 -7.89 3.79 -7.89
C VAL A 5 -7.95 4.69 -6.69
N ASP A 6 -9.14 5.21 -6.40
CA ASP A 6 -9.40 6.01 -5.21
C ASP A 6 -10.31 5.21 -4.27
N VAL A 7 -9.88 5.08 -3.01
CA VAL A 7 -10.63 4.40 -1.95
C VAL A 7 -10.76 5.34 -0.77
N HIS A 8 -11.97 5.46 -0.26
CA HIS A 8 -12.27 6.16 0.98
C HIS A 8 -13.04 5.21 1.90
N GLN A 9 -12.51 4.99 3.09
CA GLN A 9 -13.08 4.10 4.10
C GLN A 9 -13.09 4.79 5.46
N VAL A 10 -14.21 4.68 6.18
CA VAL A 10 -14.31 5.11 7.58
C VAL A 10 -14.27 3.89 8.48
N TYR A 11 -13.34 3.87 9.42
CA TYR A 11 -13.26 2.87 10.48
C TYR A 11 -13.87 3.45 11.75
N LYS A 12 -14.85 2.75 12.33
CA LYS A 12 -15.50 3.14 13.58
C LYS A 12 -14.65 2.78 14.81
N TYR A 13 -13.37 3.13 14.76
CA TYR A 13 -12.36 2.85 15.78
C TYR A 13 -11.38 4.04 15.92
N PRO A 14 -10.78 4.24 17.11
CA PRO A 14 -9.83 5.32 17.34
C PRO A 14 -8.60 5.25 16.44
N PHE A 15 -8.03 6.41 16.13
CA PHE A 15 -6.86 6.57 15.25
C PHE A 15 -5.69 5.69 15.65
N GLU A 16 -5.33 5.70 16.94
CA GLU A 16 -4.19 4.96 17.48
C GLU A 16 -4.37 3.45 17.28
N GLN A 17 -5.60 2.95 17.40
CA GLN A 17 -5.91 1.54 17.19
C GLN A 17 -5.77 1.17 15.71
N VAL A 18 -6.37 1.94 14.80
CA VAL A 18 -6.34 1.66 13.36
C VAL A 18 -4.91 1.74 12.82
N VAL A 19 -4.14 2.76 13.22
CA VAL A 19 -2.75 2.92 12.80
C VAL A 19 -1.85 1.83 13.37
N ALA A 20 -2.02 1.45 14.64
CA ALA A 20 -1.26 0.34 15.23
C ALA A 20 -1.54 -0.98 14.50
N SER A 21 -2.80 -1.22 14.15
CA SER A 21 -3.23 -2.35 13.31
C SER A 21 -2.60 -2.31 11.92
N PHE A 22 -2.52 -1.14 11.29
CA PHE A 22 -1.88 -0.97 9.99
C PHE A 22 -0.37 -1.25 10.04
N LEU A 23 0.32 -0.69 11.03
CA LEU A 23 1.77 -0.84 11.17
C LEU A 23 2.19 -2.29 11.40
N ARG A 24 1.32 -3.08 12.05
CA ARG A 24 1.50 -4.51 12.34
C ARG A 24 0.81 -5.44 11.33
N LYS A 25 0.30 -4.92 10.20
CA LYS A 25 -0.45 -5.73 9.23
C LYS A 25 0.34 -6.92 8.66
N TYR A 26 1.68 -6.87 8.70
CA TYR A 26 2.53 -7.94 8.18
C TYR A 26 3.32 -8.65 9.28
N PRO A 27 3.51 -9.98 9.17
CA PRO A 27 2.99 -10.85 8.11
C PRO A 27 1.46 -11.03 8.18
N ASN A 28 0.79 -11.05 7.02
CA ASN A 28 -0.67 -11.17 6.93
C ASN A 28 -1.06 -12.52 6.29
N PRO A 29 -1.74 -13.43 7.00
CA PRO A 29 -2.25 -14.68 6.42
C PRO A 29 -3.16 -14.47 5.20
N MET A 30 -3.86 -13.33 5.14
CA MET A 30 -4.77 -12.94 4.07
C MET A 30 -4.04 -12.34 2.85
N ASP A 31 -2.77 -11.95 3.00
CA ASP A 31 -1.96 -11.39 1.92
C ASP A 31 -0.65 -12.14 1.73
N LYS A 32 -0.77 -13.36 1.21
CA LYS A 32 0.35 -14.28 0.92
C LYS A 32 1.31 -13.76 -0.17
N ASN A 33 0.97 -12.65 -0.82
CA ASN A 33 1.80 -12.07 -1.87
C ASN A 33 2.92 -11.22 -1.30
N VAL A 34 2.82 -10.74 -0.05
CA VAL A 34 3.92 -10.02 0.60
C VAL A 34 4.84 -11.04 1.26
N ILE A 35 6.04 -11.18 0.69
CA ILE A 35 7.06 -12.15 1.12
C ILE A 35 7.77 -11.62 2.37
N SER A 36 8.17 -10.35 2.35
CA SER A 36 8.85 -9.72 3.49
C SER A 36 8.67 -8.21 3.47
N VAL A 37 8.79 -7.59 4.65
CA VAL A 37 8.86 -6.14 4.82
C VAL A 37 10.04 -5.84 5.73
N ARG A 38 10.96 -4.99 5.28
CA ARG A 38 12.11 -4.55 6.08
C ARG A 38 12.05 -3.05 6.29
N THR A 39 12.31 -2.58 7.51
CA THR A 39 12.55 -1.16 7.79
C THR A 39 13.98 -0.83 7.38
N VAL A 40 14.14 0.16 6.49
CA VAL A 40 15.45 0.64 6.04
C VAL A 40 15.87 1.86 6.85
N GLU A 41 14.89 2.65 7.29
CA GLU A 41 15.13 3.88 8.00
C GLU A 41 13.97 4.19 8.94
N GLU A 42 14.31 4.67 10.14
CA GLU A 42 13.34 5.19 11.09
C GLU A 42 13.95 6.40 11.79
N ARG A 43 13.21 7.51 11.80
CA ARG A 43 13.62 8.76 12.44
C ARG A 43 12.44 9.33 13.20
N ARG A 44 12.72 9.92 14.36
CA ARG A 44 11.74 10.69 15.12
C ARG A 44 12.22 12.13 15.20
N ASP A 45 11.41 13.06 14.72
CA ASP A 45 11.63 14.47 14.92
C ASP A 45 11.39 14.81 16.40
N VAL A 46 12.40 15.37 17.06
CA VAL A 46 12.35 15.72 18.48
C VAL A 46 11.45 16.93 18.73
N SER A 47 11.34 17.84 17.76
CA SER A 47 10.57 19.07 17.88
C SER A 47 9.08 18.86 17.66
N THR A 48 8.71 18.11 16.61
CA THR A 48 7.31 17.88 16.23
C THR A 48 6.76 16.55 16.75
N GLY A 49 7.63 15.62 17.16
CA GLY A 49 7.25 14.27 17.55
C GLY A 49 6.90 13.35 16.38
N VAL A 50 6.99 13.83 15.13
CA VAL A 50 6.68 13.07 13.92
C VAL A 50 7.64 11.90 13.76
N VAL A 51 7.09 10.71 13.50
CA VAL A 51 7.85 9.51 13.22
C VAL A 51 7.86 9.27 11.72
N TYR A 52 9.03 9.41 11.12
CA TYR A 52 9.30 9.01 9.74
C TYR A 52 9.79 7.57 9.72
N ARG A 53 9.25 6.78 8.78
CA ARG A 53 9.71 5.40 8.54
C ARG A 53 9.73 5.09 7.06
N LYS A 54 10.85 4.56 6.58
CA LYS A 54 11.03 3.97 5.26
C LYS A 54 11.10 2.45 5.36
N ARG A 55 10.28 1.77 4.58
CA ARG A 55 10.23 0.31 4.47
C ARG A 55 10.39 -0.13 3.03
N ILE A 56 10.98 -1.30 2.83
CA ILE A 56 10.99 -2.01 1.56
C ILE A 56 10.14 -3.26 1.73
N ALA A 57 9.09 -3.38 0.93
CA ALA A 57 8.27 -4.58 0.84
C ALA A 57 8.68 -5.38 -0.41
N ILE A 58 8.86 -6.69 -0.23
CA ILE A 58 9.09 -7.63 -1.32
C ILE A 58 7.81 -8.41 -1.53
N CYS A 59 7.25 -8.30 -2.73
CA CYS A 59 6.01 -8.93 -3.13
C CYS A 59 6.27 -9.96 -4.23
N ARG A 60 5.61 -11.11 -4.17
CA ARG A 60 5.66 -12.12 -5.24
C ARG A 60 5.11 -11.53 -6.53
N ASN A 61 5.78 -11.77 -7.65
CA ASN A 61 5.29 -11.37 -8.95
C ASN A 61 4.03 -12.18 -9.33
N VAL A 62 2.87 -11.53 -9.31
CA VAL A 62 1.58 -12.13 -9.67
C VAL A 62 1.22 -11.95 -11.14
N VAL A 63 2.07 -11.32 -11.95
CA VAL A 63 1.80 -11.15 -13.39
C VAL A 63 1.64 -12.51 -14.06
N PRO A 64 0.59 -12.73 -14.88
CA PRO A 64 0.35 -14.00 -15.56
C PRO A 64 1.55 -14.45 -16.40
N GLU A 65 1.82 -15.75 -16.43
CA GLU A 65 2.97 -16.32 -17.16
C GLU A 65 2.95 -16.02 -18.66
N ILE A 66 1.75 -15.88 -19.24
CA ILE A 66 1.55 -15.47 -20.64
C ILE A 66 2.20 -14.10 -20.90
N LEU A 67 2.13 -13.18 -19.92
CA LEU A 67 2.74 -11.85 -20.01
C LEU A 67 4.23 -11.89 -19.63
N ARG A 68 4.68 -12.86 -18.82
CA ARG A 68 6.11 -13.08 -18.50
C ARG A 68 6.94 -13.61 -19.68
N LYS A 69 6.32 -13.96 -20.82
CA LYS A 69 7.03 -14.31 -22.06
C LYS A 69 7.80 -13.11 -22.64
N VAL A 70 7.42 -11.89 -22.28
CA VAL A 70 8.23 -10.70 -22.54
C VAL A 70 9.36 -10.69 -21.52
N SER A 71 10.62 -10.72 -21.98
CA SER A 71 11.83 -10.75 -21.14
C SER A 71 11.83 -9.67 -20.05
N ILE A 72 11.21 -8.54 -20.34
CA ILE A 72 11.00 -7.37 -19.50
C ILE A 72 10.16 -7.66 -18.23
N LEU A 73 9.18 -8.57 -18.33
CA LEU A 73 8.24 -8.91 -17.26
C LEU A 73 8.68 -10.13 -16.44
N LYS A 74 9.88 -10.65 -16.71
CA LYS A 74 10.46 -11.82 -16.05
C LYS A 74 11.31 -11.43 -14.83
N VAL A 75 10.71 -10.72 -13.88
CA VAL A 75 11.32 -10.49 -12.56
C VAL A 75 10.73 -11.48 -11.55
N PRO A 76 11.55 -12.06 -10.64
CA PRO A 76 11.08 -13.03 -9.67
C PRO A 76 10.13 -12.39 -8.65
N ASP A 77 10.48 -11.20 -8.15
CA ASP A 77 9.74 -10.46 -7.13
C ASP A 77 9.67 -8.97 -7.46
N ILE A 78 8.65 -8.31 -6.92
CA ILE A 78 8.39 -6.88 -7.04
C ILE A 78 8.79 -6.21 -5.73
N GLN A 79 9.67 -5.22 -5.81
CA GLN A 79 10.06 -4.42 -4.65
C GLN A 79 9.31 -3.09 -4.63
N LEU A 80 8.72 -2.76 -3.48
CA LEU A 80 8.04 -1.51 -3.21
C LEU A 80 8.78 -0.77 -2.10
N GLU A 81 9.03 0.51 -2.30
CA GLU A 81 9.44 1.40 -1.22
C GLU A 81 8.20 2.11 -0.67
N GLU A 82 8.03 2.05 0.64
CA GLU A 82 6.97 2.73 1.38
C GLU A 82 7.61 3.70 2.37
N GLU A 83 7.29 4.97 2.25
CA GLU A 83 7.61 6.01 3.21
C GLU A 83 6.35 6.39 3.98
N SER A 84 6.50 6.63 5.28
CA SER A 84 5.39 7.03 6.14
C SER A 84 5.80 8.10 7.13
N TRP A 85 4.87 9.01 7.41
CA TRP A 85 5.00 10.10 8.37
C TRP A 85 3.82 10.05 9.32
N LEU A 86 4.06 9.62 10.54
CA LEU A 86 3.07 9.55 11.61
C LEU A 86 3.23 10.75 12.53
N ASN A 87 2.20 11.58 12.61
CA ASN A 87 2.07 12.63 13.62
C ASN A 87 1.07 12.17 14.71
N PRO A 88 1.55 11.77 15.90
CA PRO A 88 0.67 11.35 16.99
C PRO A 88 -0.15 12.50 17.58
N GLN A 89 0.35 13.74 17.52
CA GLN A 89 -0.33 14.91 18.11
C GLN A 89 -1.51 15.36 17.25
N GLU A 90 -1.29 15.43 15.93
CA GLU A 90 -2.35 15.78 14.96
C GLU A 90 -3.20 14.57 14.53
N ARG A 91 -2.92 13.38 15.09
CA ARG A 91 -3.60 12.12 14.75
C ARG A 91 -3.75 11.93 13.24
N ASN A 92 -2.61 12.05 12.57
CA ASN A 92 -2.51 11.97 11.13
C ASN A 92 -1.34 11.07 10.75
N MET A 93 -1.53 10.21 9.75
CA MET A 93 -0.47 9.40 9.17
C MET A 93 -0.55 9.45 7.65
N ALA A 94 0.47 9.99 7.01
CA ALA A 94 0.61 9.96 5.57
C ALA A 94 1.56 8.85 5.14
N ILE A 95 1.27 8.22 4.00
CA ILE A 95 2.04 7.11 3.45
C ILE A 95 2.18 7.31 1.95
N GLN A 96 3.37 7.10 1.44
CA GLN A 96 3.66 7.10 0.02
C GLN A 96 4.40 5.83 -0.35
N SER A 97 3.86 5.10 -1.32
CA SER A 97 4.48 3.89 -1.85
C SER A 97 4.79 4.06 -3.32
N HIS A 98 5.96 3.58 -3.74
CA HIS A 98 6.30 3.51 -5.15
C HIS A 98 7.03 2.21 -5.48
N CYS A 99 6.87 1.76 -6.72
CA CYS A 99 7.53 0.54 -7.17
C CYS A 99 8.98 0.83 -7.57
N LEU A 100 9.92 0.06 -7.01
CA LEU A 100 11.35 0.13 -7.34
C LEU A 100 11.70 -0.82 -8.50
N THR A 101 10.92 -1.89 -8.69
CA THR A 101 11.07 -2.82 -9.81
C THR A 101 10.27 -2.32 -11.02
N TRP A 102 10.66 -2.65 -12.25
CA TRP A 102 9.94 -2.26 -13.48
C TRP A 102 9.78 -0.76 -13.76
N THR A 103 10.51 0.13 -13.09
CA THR A 103 10.39 1.58 -13.27
C THR A 103 10.57 2.06 -14.72
N GLN A 104 11.27 1.29 -15.56
CA GLN A 104 11.43 1.57 -17.00
C GLN A 104 10.18 1.29 -17.85
N TYR A 105 9.22 0.50 -17.34
CA TYR A 105 8.06 -0.01 -18.09
C TYR A 105 6.73 0.25 -17.40
N ALA A 106 6.74 0.38 -16.08
CA ALA A 106 5.57 0.70 -15.29
C ALA A 106 5.98 1.61 -14.13
N SER A 107 5.20 2.66 -13.91
CA SER A 107 5.27 3.47 -12.71
C SER A 107 4.03 3.16 -11.88
N MET A 108 4.25 2.73 -10.64
CA MET A 108 3.20 2.65 -9.63
C MET A 108 3.50 3.67 -8.55
N LYS A 109 2.54 4.54 -8.26
CA LYS A 109 2.56 5.44 -7.13
C LYS A 109 1.27 5.27 -6.35
N GLU A 110 1.38 5.15 -5.04
CA GLU A 110 0.24 5.06 -4.14
C GLU A 110 0.46 6.03 -2.99
N GLU A 111 -0.58 6.78 -2.66
CA GLU A 111 -0.59 7.73 -1.56
C GLU A 111 -1.77 7.37 -0.67
N SER A 112 -1.56 7.30 0.64
CA SER A 112 -2.65 7.12 1.58
C SER A 112 -2.50 7.96 2.82
N VAL A 113 -3.63 8.27 3.44
CA VAL A 113 -3.73 9.11 4.64
C VAL A 113 -4.70 8.47 5.61
N PHE A 114 -4.27 8.29 6.85
CA PHE A 114 -5.13 8.06 8.00
C PHE A 114 -5.28 9.37 8.76
N ARG A 115 -6.51 9.74 9.12
CA ARG A 115 -6.79 10.93 9.94
C ARG A 115 -8.03 10.72 10.78
N GLU A 116 -8.20 11.53 11.81
CA GLU A 116 -9.48 11.58 12.54
C GLU A 116 -10.64 11.94 11.61
N SER A 117 -11.80 11.32 11.84
CA SER A 117 -12.99 11.66 11.07
C SER A 117 -13.57 13.00 11.53
N VAL A 118 -13.99 13.81 10.56
CA VAL A 118 -14.69 15.07 10.83
C VAL A 118 -16.06 14.83 11.47
N GLU A 119 -16.68 13.68 11.20
CA GLU A 119 -17.98 13.30 11.76
C GLU A 119 -17.89 12.83 13.21
N ASN A 120 -16.79 12.16 13.59
CA ASN A 120 -16.59 11.64 14.93
C ASN A 120 -15.08 11.51 15.24
N PRO A 121 -14.56 12.23 16.25
CA PRO A 121 -13.14 12.14 16.64
C PRO A 121 -12.69 10.74 17.09
N ASN A 122 -13.62 9.85 17.46
CA ASN A 122 -13.31 8.47 17.82
C ASN A 122 -13.26 7.53 16.60
N TRP A 123 -13.48 8.03 15.39
CA TRP A 123 -13.41 7.28 14.14
C TRP A 123 -12.21 7.73 13.31
N THR A 124 -11.76 6.83 12.43
CA THR A 124 -10.60 7.08 11.57
C THR A 124 -11.03 7.04 10.11
N GLU A 125 -10.73 8.11 9.38
CA GLU A 125 -10.82 8.13 7.93
C GLU A 125 -9.53 7.59 7.32
N PHE A 126 -9.68 6.71 6.34
CA PHE A 126 -8.61 6.22 5.49
C PHE A 126 -8.91 6.56 4.04
N ILE A 127 -8.01 7.33 3.44
CA ILE A 127 -8.11 7.78 2.06
C ILE A 127 -6.87 7.26 1.34
N GLN A 128 -7.06 6.52 0.26
CA GLN A 128 -5.99 5.94 -0.53
C GLN A 128 -6.20 6.26 -2.01
N ARG A 129 -5.14 6.69 -2.68
CA ARG A 129 -5.10 6.99 -4.11
C ARG A 129 -3.91 6.27 -4.73
N GLY A 130 -4.19 5.30 -5.58
CA GLY A 130 -3.20 4.55 -6.34
C GLY A 130 -3.25 4.94 -7.81
N ARG A 131 -2.09 5.05 -8.45
CA ARG A 131 -1.95 5.23 -9.89
C ARG A 131 -0.90 4.27 -10.43
N ILE A 132 -1.28 3.47 -11.42
CA ILE A 132 -0.33 2.73 -12.25
C ILE A 132 -0.36 3.27 -13.67
N SER A 133 0.82 3.59 -14.21
CA SER A 133 1.02 4.01 -15.58
C SER A 133 1.98 3.03 -16.24
N ILE A 134 1.61 2.53 -17.43
CA ILE A 134 2.41 1.56 -18.17
C ILE A 134 2.91 2.21 -19.44
N THR A 135 4.21 2.11 -19.69
CA THR A 135 4.88 2.76 -20.80
C THR A 135 5.73 1.73 -21.53
N GLY A 136 5.66 1.72 -22.86
CA GLY A 136 6.57 0.90 -23.68
C GLY A 136 6.17 -0.57 -23.88
N ALA A 137 4.96 -1.01 -23.52
CA ALA A 137 4.50 -2.39 -23.79
C ALA A 137 3.65 -2.54 -25.07
N GLY A 138 3.55 -1.50 -25.91
CA GLY A 138 2.89 -1.55 -27.21
C GLY A 138 1.42 -2.01 -27.14
N PHE A 139 1.05 -3.02 -27.92
CA PHE A 139 -0.32 -3.55 -28.00
C PHE A 139 -0.82 -4.21 -26.69
N LEU A 140 0.08 -4.56 -25.76
CA LEU A 140 -0.27 -5.16 -24.47
C LEU A 140 -0.59 -4.14 -23.38
N ASN A 141 -0.43 -2.83 -23.64
CA ASN A 141 -0.68 -1.77 -22.67
C ASN A 141 -2.07 -1.91 -22.01
N CYS A 142 -3.13 -2.12 -22.78
CA CYS A 142 -4.50 -2.22 -22.25
C CYS A 142 -4.70 -3.41 -21.29
N ILE A 143 -4.10 -4.57 -21.61
CA ILE A 143 -4.20 -5.79 -20.78
C ILE A 143 -3.42 -5.61 -19.47
N LEU A 144 -2.20 -5.05 -19.57
CA LEU A 144 -1.38 -4.78 -18.41
C LEU A 144 -1.99 -3.68 -17.52
N GLU A 145 -2.57 -2.64 -18.11
CA GLU A 145 -3.29 -1.58 -17.38
C GLU A 145 -4.48 -2.18 -16.61
N THR A 146 -5.27 -3.04 -17.25
CA THR A 146 -6.39 -3.74 -16.60
C THR A 146 -5.91 -4.60 -15.42
N PHE A 147 -4.85 -5.39 -15.62
CA PHE A 147 -4.27 -6.22 -14.57
C PHE A 147 -3.74 -5.38 -13.39
N ALA A 148 -3.03 -4.29 -13.70
CA ALA A 148 -2.53 -3.33 -12.73
C ALA A 148 -3.67 -2.70 -11.90
N GLY A 149 -4.76 -2.32 -12.57
CA GLY A 149 -5.96 -1.81 -11.89
C GLY A 149 -6.57 -2.82 -10.93
N THR A 150 -6.68 -4.09 -11.34
CA THR A 150 -7.15 -5.17 -10.46
C THR A 150 -6.22 -5.37 -9.27
N PHE A 151 -4.90 -5.33 -9.48
CA PHE A 151 -3.91 -5.47 -8.40
C PHE A 151 -4.03 -4.35 -7.36
N LEU A 152 -4.10 -3.09 -7.79
CA LEU A 152 -4.32 -1.95 -6.87
C LEU A 152 -5.62 -2.09 -6.08
N ARG A 153 -6.71 -2.45 -6.75
CA ARG A 153 -8.01 -2.65 -6.08
C ARG A 153 -7.95 -3.77 -5.05
N GLN A 154 -7.33 -4.89 -5.39
CA GLN A 154 -7.16 -6.01 -4.45
C GLN A 154 -6.26 -5.61 -3.27
N GLY A 155 -5.19 -4.86 -3.51
CA GLY A 155 -4.34 -4.30 -2.46
C GLY A 155 -5.14 -3.42 -1.49
N ALA A 156 -5.90 -2.47 -2.03
CA ALA A 156 -6.74 -1.57 -1.25
C ALA A 156 -7.80 -2.33 -0.42
N GLN A 157 -8.48 -3.32 -1.02
CA GLN A 157 -9.46 -4.15 -0.33
C GLN A 157 -8.84 -5.00 0.79
N LYS A 158 -7.65 -5.56 0.57
CA LYS A 158 -6.91 -6.33 1.57
C LYS A 158 -6.49 -5.45 2.75
N VAL A 159 -6.00 -4.24 2.48
CA VAL A 159 -5.70 -3.24 3.51
C VAL A 159 -6.98 -2.96 4.31
N ALA A 160 -8.09 -2.64 3.63
CA ALA A 160 -9.35 -2.34 4.29
C ALA A 160 -9.87 -3.47 5.18
N THR A 161 -9.73 -4.70 4.72
CA THR A 161 -10.17 -5.90 5.43
C THR A 161 -9.25 -6.20 6.63
N SER A 162 -7.93 -6.04 6.46
CA SER A 162 -6.94 -6.29 7.51
C SER A 162 -6.99 -5.31 8.68
N LEU A 163 -7.53 -4.12 8.46
CA LEU A 163 -7.67 -3.08 9.48
C LEU A 163 -8.94 -3.23 10.33
N CYS A 164 -9.84 -4.13 9.96
CA CYS A 164 -11.01 -4.45 10.76
C CYS A 164 -10.57 -5.30 11.98
N PRO A 165 -10.72 -4.82 13.22
CA PRO A 165 -10.27 -5.52 14.42
C PRO A 165 -10.85 -6.94 14.55
N CYS A 166 -12.10 -7.16 14.08
CA CYS A 166 -12.77 -8.46 14.08
C CYS A 166 -12.03 -9.58 13.31
N GLN A 167 -11.02 -9.24 12.51
CA GLN A 167 -10.19 -10.21 11.79
C GLN A 167 -8.76 -10.33 12.35
N GLN A 168 -8.21 -9.30 13.00
CA GLN A 168 -6.86 -9.38 13.59
C GLN A 168 -6.81 -10.24 14.86
N TRP A 169 -7.90 -10.30 15.64
CA TRP A 169 -8.01 -11.18 16.83
C TRP A 169 -8.36 -12.63 16.51
N ARG A 170 -8.30 -13.03 15.23
CA ARG A 170 -8.58 -14.39 14.75
C ARG A 170 -7.34 -15.17 14.30
N VAL A 171 -6.16 -14.68 14.67
CA VAL A 171 -4.92 -15.46 14.60
C VAL A 171 -4.75 -16.12 15.97
N PRO A 172 -4.67 -17.45 16.06
CA PRO A 172 -4.56 -18.18 17.33
C PRO A 172 -3.28 -17.86 18.10
#